data_AF-A0AAE4EG71-F1
#
_entry.id   AF-A0AAE4EG71-F1
#
_cell.length_a   1.000
_cell.length_b   1.000
_cell.length_c   1.000
_cell.angle_alpha   90.00
_cell.angle_beta   90.00
_cell.angle_gamma   90.00
#
_symmetry.space_group_name_H-M   'P 1'
#
loop_
_entity.id
_entity.type
_entity.pdbx_description
1 polymer ?
#
loop_
_entity_poly.entity_id
_entity_poly.type
_entity_poly.pdbx_seq_one_letter_code
_entity_poly.pdbx_strand_id
1 'polypeptide(L)'
;MTETRVGLIEFGKAIHDSVTVPGLGELPGGQVSTGRAVRGARARLVRGDRVLEENLRLGIMVRKKFFSSEVEPVTGAGFLKDVFVAVGRRDLGNGDALELYTDDVVGPDLSRPEGVATVVAPAFEPLTGFHAQVAVREGVLRFGALCASSRGGQPMRVLGLFGPAGPLDELRAGRPATVLLGFQCDVPPLAGDTLTAFPAGDAGEQRAGTAVVHGVTELGTGAQVAAVEVPEGRSAAFTVGIGVRVLRPIGTTFNERHTVIASGLPVLSLARDGIAVASSAGSRVFTVGLGTRELRQNDVLEAYELPLAPPPAPSVDVNVASEPDLAGLPGMTPERAASAVELRRRQGGFPSVEAFGVAIGLQPHEIVRLRGRATGGRVTFRETGVRQLDI
;
A
#
# COMPACT_ATOMS: atom_id res chain seq x y z
N MET A 1 -13.74 12.78 2.02
CA MET A 1 -12.42 12.97 1.37
C MET A 1 -12.61 12.63 -0.10
N THR A 2 -12.39 13.56 -1.03
CA THR A 2 -12.82 13.38 -2.43
C THR A 2 -11.67 13.01 -3.39
N GLU A 3 -11.62 11.79 -3.90
CA GLU A 3 -10.70 11.39 -4.99
C GLU A 3 -11.45 11.44 -6.32
N THR A 4 -10.97 12.21 -7.30
CA THR A 4 -11.67 12.35 -8.59
C THR A 4 -10.97 11.53 -9.66
N ARG A 5 -11.68 10.61 -10.32
CA ARG A 5 -11.15 9.87 -11.47
C ARG A 5 -11.01 10.82 -12.66
N VAL A 6 -9.77 11.02 -13.11
CA VAL A 6 -9.44 11.94 -14.21
C VAL A 6 -9.13 11.25 -15.53
N GLY A 7 -8.83 9.95 -15.48
CA GLY A 7 -8.56 9.19 -16.70
C GLY A 7 -8.50 7.67 -16.51
N LEU A 8 -8.40 7.00 -17.65
CA LEU A 8 -8.18 5.56 -17.75
C LEU A 8 -7.18 5.30 -18.87
N ILE A 9 -6.18 4.47 -18.60
CA ILE A 9 -5.27 3.91 -19.60
C ILE A 9 -5.50 2.40 -19.65
N GLU A 10 -5.72 1.84 -20.83
CA GLU A 10 -5.86 0.39 -21.02
C GLU A 10 -4.71 -0.15 -21.86
N PHE A 11 -4.12 -1.25 -21.42
CA PHE A 11 -3.02 -1.93 -22.10
C PHE A 11 -3.54 -3.00 -23.07
N GLY A 12 -2.87 -3.12 -24.23
CA GLY A 12 -3.31 -3.98 -25.34
C GLY A 12 -4.30 -3.31 -26.32
N LYS A 13 -4.55 -2.00 -26.17
CA LYS A 13 -5.34 -1.19 -27.12
C LYS A 13 -4.49 -0.22 -27.96
N ALA A 14 -3.23 -0.01 -27.59
CA ALA A 14 -2.32 0.84 -28.33
C ALA A 14 -1.88 0.18 -29.64
N ILE A 15 -1.47 0.97 -30.62
CA ILE A 15 -0.90 0.46 -31.88
C ILE A 15 0.43 -0.26 -31.63
N HIS A 16 1.17 0.18 -30.61
CA HIS A 16 2.44 -0.40 -30.22
C HIS A 16 2.38 -0.90 -28.78
N ASP A 17 2.69 -2.17 -28.58
CA ASP A 17 2.60 -2.82 -27.27
C ASP A 17 3.73 -2.43 -26.31
N SER A 18 4.89 -2.02 -26.83
CA SER A 18 6.01 -1.58 -25.98
C SER A 18 7.03 -0.69 -26.69
N VAL A 19 7.93 -0.10 -25.91
CA VAL A 19 9.12 0.62 -26.38
C VAL A 19 10.27 0.52 -25.38
N THR A 20 11.49 0.32 -25.85
CA THR A 20 12.69 0.34 -24.99
C THR A 20 13.18 1.77 -24.79
N VAL A 21 13.28 2.19 -23.55
CA VAL A 21 13.72 3.53 -23.16
C VAL A 21 15.03 3.41 -22.35
N PRO A 22 16.09 4.14 -22.71
CA PRO A 22 17.32 4.17 -21.93
C PRO A 22 17.04 4.53 -20.46
N GLY A 23 17.59 3.74 -19.53
CA GLY A 23 17.41 3.91 -18.10
C GLY A 23 16.08 3.37 -17.54
N LEU A 24 14.99 3.30 -18.31
CA LEU A 24 13.70 2.78 -17.83
C LEU A 24 13.39 1.35 -18.29
N GLY A 25 14.13 0.84 -19.27
CA GLY A 25 13.91 -0.49 -19.84
C GLY A 25 12.74 -0.51 -20.81
N GLU A 26 12.09 -1.66 -20.95
CA GLU A 26 10.91 -1.82 -21.79
C GLU A 26 9.68 -1.22 -21.09
N LEU A 27 9.06 -0.23 -21.72
CA LEU A 27 7.83 0.39 -21.24
C LEU A 27 6.62 -0.15 -22.00
N PRO A 28 5.54 -0.51 -21.30
CA PRO A 28 4.31 -0.96 -21.92
C PRO A 28 3.57 0.19 -22.61
N GLY A 29 3.00 -0.10 -23.77
CA GLY A 29 2.12 0.78 -24.53
C GLY A 29 0.67 0.63 -24.09
N GLY A 30 0.03 1.74 -23.76
CA GLY A 30 -1.39 1.80 -23.41
C GLY A 30 -2.09 2.91 -24.17
N GLN A 31 -3.43 2.83 -24.23
CA GLN A 31 -4.25 3.87 -24.83
C GLN A 31 -5.08 4.57 -23.77
N VAL A 32 -5.12 5.90 -23.80
CA VAL A 32 -5.99 6.69 -22.93
C VAL A 32 -7.44 6.53 -23.39
N SER A 33 -8.19 5.64 -22.75
CA SER A 33 -9.56 5.31 -23.16
C SER A 33 -10.63 6.16 -22.48
N THR A 34 -10.30 6.91 -21.44
CA THR A 34 -11.21 7.90 -20.85
C THR A 34 -10.42 9.07 -20.28
N GLY A 35 -10.98 10.28 -20.40
CA GLY A 35 -10.44 11.47 -19.75
C GLY A 35 -9.07 11.89 -20.28
N ARG A 36 -8.14 12.18 -19.36
CA ARG A 36 -6.77 12.61 -19.68
C ARG A 36 -5.77 11.90 -18.77
N ALA A 37 -4.70 11.39 -19.36
CA ALA A 37 -3.53 10.96 -18.62
C ALA A 37 -2.64 12.17 -18.34
N VAL A 38 -2.33 12.41 -17.08
CA VAL A 38 -1.47 13.53 -16.64
C VAL A 38 -0.24 12.96 -15.97
N ARG A 39 0.94 13.46 -16.34
CA ARG A 39 2.19 13.03 -15.72
C ARG A 39 2.20 13.41 -14.23
N GLY A 40 2.63 12.49 -13.38
CA GLY A 40 2.58 12.59 -11.91
C GLY A 40 1.22 12.23 -11.31
N ALA A 41 0.18 12.03 -12.13
CA ALA A 41 -1.14 11.60 -11.62
C ALA A 41 -1.00 10.32 -10.81
N ARG A 42 -1.78 10.25 -9.73
CA ARG A 42 -1.92 9.03 -8.96
C ARG A 42 -2.66 8.02 -9.82
N ALA A 43 -2.23 6.77 -9.76
CA ALA A 43 -2.82 5.69 -10.50
C ALA A 43 -3.05 4.47 -9.61
N ARG A 44 -4.03 3.67 -10.01
CA ARG A 44 -4.33 2.35 -9.48
C ARG A 44 -4.22 1.35 -10.61
N LEU A 45 -3.46 0.27 -10.40
CA LEU A 45 -3.40 -0.83 -11.34
C LEU A 45 -4.56 -1.78 -11.10
N VAL A 46 -5.33 -2.01 -12.16
CA VAL A 46 -6.47 -2.92 -12.19
C VAL A 46 -6.22 -4.02 -13.22
N ARG A 47 -6.45 -5.28 -12.83
CA ARG A 47 -6.42 -6.45 -13.70
C ARG A 47 -7.73 -7.21 -13.51
N GLY A 48 -8.63 -7.09 -14.49
CA GLY A 48 -10.00 -7.60 -14.35
C GLY A 48 -10.75 -6.92 -13.21
N ASP A 49 -11.16 -7.69 -12.21
CA ASP A 49 -11.85 -7.23 -10.98
C ASP A 49 -10.90 -7.02 -9.79
N ARG A 50 -9.59 -7.09 -9.99
CA ARG A 50 -8.61 -6.95 -8.91
C ARG A 50 -7.83 -5.66 -9.04
N VAL A 51 -7.71 -4.95 -7.92
CA VAL A 51 -6.76 -3.86 -7.75
C VAL A 51 -5.47 -4.48 -7.28
N LEU A 52 -4.47 -4.52 -8.17
CA LEU A 52 -3.19 -5.11 -7.83
C LEU A 52 -2.32 -4.17 -7.02
N GLU A 53 -2.46 -2.86 -7.25
CA GLU A 53 -1.68 -1.86 -6.54
C GLU A 53 -2.32 -0.48 -6.60
N GLU A 54 -2.18 0.28 -5.52
CA GLU A 54 -2.60 1.67 -5.42
C GLU A 54 -1.40 2.62 -5.30
N ASN A 55 -1.66 3.93 -5.37
CA ASN A 55 -0.65 4.96 -5.19
C ASN A 55 0.52 4.83 -6.18
N LEU A 56 0.26 4.30 -7.36
CA LEU A 56 1.20 4.40 -8.48
C LEU A 56 1.26 5.86 -8.92
N ARG A 57 2.38 6.25 -9.52
CA ARG A 57 2.58 7.62 -10.00
C ARG A 57 3.00 7.56 -11.46
N LEU A 58 2.24 8.26 -12.28
CA LEU A 58 2.27 8.06 -13.72
C LEU A 58 3.39 8.85 -14.40
N GLY A 59 4.39 8.16 -14.95
CA GLY A 59 5.25 8.69 -16.02
C GLY A 59 4.59 8.43 -17.38
N ILE A 60 4.55 9.43 -18.26
CA ILE A 60 3.95 9.32 -19.59
C ILE A 60 4.94 9.79 -20.65
N MET A 61 5.10 8.98 -21.68
CA MET A 61 5.87 9.29 -22.87
C MET A 61 5.02 9.04 -24.13
N VAL A 62 5.33 9.74 -25.21
CA VAL A 62 4.74 9.51 -26.54
C VAL A 62 5.84 9.40 -27.58
N ARG A 63 5.57 8.78 -28.73
CA ARG A 63 6.52 8.81 -29.86
C ARG A 63 6.61 10.23 -30.42
N LYS A 64 7.82 10.70 -30.70
CA LYS A 64 8.02 12.00 -31.39
C LYS A 64 7.41 12.01 -32.80
N LYS A 65 7.44 10.86 -33.48
CA LYS A 65 6.89 10.64 -34.82
C LYS A 65 6.27 9.25 -34.87
N PHE A 66 5.21 9.09 -35.67
CA PHE A 66 4.41 7.86 -35.74
C PHE A 66 5.25 6.58 -36.00
N PHE A 67 6.29 6.67 -36.83
CA PHE A 67 7.18 5.54 -37.16
C PHE A 67 8.52 5.54 -36.42
N SER A 68 8.75 6.48 -35.49
CA SER A 68 10.03 6.57 -34.77
C SER A 68 10.01 5.74 -33.50
N SER A 69 11.12 5.06 -33.18
CA SER A 69 11.36 4.48 -31.84
C SER A 69 11.67 5.53 -30.78
N GLU A 70 11.96 6.77 -31.18
CA GLU A 70 12.20 7.85 -30.24
C GLU A 70 10.91 8.27 -29.53
N VAL A 71 10.99 8.27 -28.21
CA VAL A 71 9.95 8.81 -27.33
C VAL A 71 10.37 10.13 -26.72
N GLU A 72 9.38 10.90 -26.31
CA GLU A 72 9.56 12.10 -25.50
C GLU A 72 8.56 12.12 -24.34
N PRO A 73 8.95 12.64 -23.17
CA PRO A 73 8.04 12.75 -22.04
C PRO A 73 7.07 13.91 -22.23
N VAL A 74 5.79 13.66 -21.94
CA VAL A 74 4.72 14.64 -22.10
C VAL A 74 4.03 14.95 -20.78
N THR A 75 3.55 16.18 -20.61
CA THR A 75 2.82 16.58 -19.39
C THR A 75 1.44 15.93 -19.30
N GLY A 76 0.87 15.56 -20.44
CA GLY A 76 -0.30 14.69 -20.47
C GLY A 76 -0.71 14.29 -21.88
N ALA A 77 -1.61 13.32 -21.95
CA ALA A 77 -2.17 12.77 -23.18
C ALA A 77 -3.70 12.68 -23.06
N GLY A 78 -4.42 13.12 -24.09
CA GLY A 78 -5.89 13.08 -24.12
C GLY A 78 -6.45 11.74 -24.58
N PHE A 79 -7.78 11.65 -24.65
CA PHE A 79 -8.53 10.49 -25.16
C PHE A 79 -8.01 9.99 -26.52
N LEU A 80 -7.95 8.66 -26.68
CA LEU A 80 -7.46 7.90 -27.84
C LEU A 80 -5.98 8.14 -28.19
N LYS A 81 -5.19 8.70 -27.28
CA LYS A 81 -3.74 8.79 -27.46
C LYS A 81 -3.05 7.54 -26.95
N ASP A 82 -2.17 7.01 -27.78
CA ASP A 82 -1.22 5.96 -27.39
C ASP A 82 -0.09 6.59 -26.58
N VAL A 83 0.23 5.96 -25.46
CA VAL A 83 1.22 6.40 -24.48
C VAL A 83 2.08 5.24 -24.04
N PHE A 84 3.33 5.52 -23.66
CA PHE A 84 4.18 4.58 -22.95
C PHE A 84 4.29 5.01 -21.50
N VAL A 85 4.17 4.03 -20.61
CA VAL A 85 3.91 4.29 -19.20
C VAL A 85 5.05 3.80 -18.32
N ALA A 86 5.52 4.66 -17.42
CA ALA A 86 6.47 4.29 -16.37
C ALA A 86 5.85 4.53 -14.99
N VAL A 87 5.56 3.45 -14.24
CA VAL A 87 4.90 3.53 -12.91
C VAL A 87 5.66 2.80 -11.80
N GLY A 88 6.85 2.28 -12.09
CA GLY A 88 7.64 1.50 -11.13
C GLY A 88 7.18 0.04 -11.02
N ARG A 89 6.54 -0.48 -12.07
CA ARG A 89 6.19 -1.89 -12.27
C ARG A 89 6.69 -2.38 -13.61
N ARG A 90 7.09 -3.65 -13.68
CA ARG A 90 7.58 -4.33 -14.90
C ARG A 90 6.60 -5.36 -15.45
N ASP A 91 5.56 -5.69 -14.70
CA ASP A 91 4.61 -6.77 -15.00
C ASP A 91 3.27 -6.26 -15.58
N LEU A 92 3.25 -5.02 -16.06
CA LEU A 92 2.13 -4.47 -16.81
C LEU A 92 2.03 -5.18 -18.17
N GLY A 93 0.82 -5.63 -18.51
CA GLY A 93 0.56 -6.34 -19.76
C GLY A 93 -0.86 -6.17 -20.29
N ASN A 94 -1.16 -6.86 -21.37
CA ASN A 94 -2.48 -6.80 -22.02
C ASN A 94 -3.61 -7.18 -21.06
N GLY A 95 -4.68 -6.39 -21.05
CA GLY A 95 -5.81 -6.56 -20.14
C GLY A 95 -5.67 -5.85 -18.80
N ASP A 96 -4.50 -5.25 -18.53
CA ASP A 96 -4.35 -4.32 -17.42
C ASP A 96 -4.94 -2.95 -17.74
N ALA A 97 -5.29 -2.23 -16.69
CA ALA A 97 -5.75 -0.85 -16.76
C ALA A 97 -5.13 -0.01 -15.63
N LEU A 98 -4.80 1.24 -15.93
CA LEU A 98 -4.49 2.25 -14.92
C LEU A 98 -5.65 3.22 -14.79
N GLU A 99 -6.33 3.17 -13.65
CA GLU A 99 -7.30 4.20 -13.28
C GLU A 99 -6.55 5.38 -12.66
N LEU A 100 -6.76 6.57 -13.23
CA LEU A 100 -6.01 7.77 -12.86
C LEU A 100 -6.88 8.69 -12.02
N TYR A 101 -6.30 9.23 -10.96
CA TYR A 101 -7.02 10.08 -10.03
C TYR A 101 -6.21 11.30 -9.60
N THR A 102 -6.95 12.32 -9.17
CA THR A 102 -6.43 13.49 -8.49
C THR A 102 -7.04 13.56 -7.09
N ASP A 103 -6.20 13.56 -6.08
CA ASP A 103 -6.56 13.83 -4.69
C ASP A 103 -5.41 14.55 -3.97
N ASP A 104 -5.75 15.31 -2.92
CA ASP A 104 -4.80 16.07 -2.10
C ASP A 104 -4.59 15.45 -0.70
N VAL A 105 -5.29 14.36 -0.33
CA VAL A 105 -5.54 14.09 1.10
C VAL A 105 -5.25 12.66 1.57
N VAL A 106 -5.37 11.62 0.74
CA VAL A 106 -5.08 10.25 1.20
C VAL A 106 -3.72 9.80 0.69
N GLY A 107 -2.69 10.21 1.42
CA GLY A 107 -1.34 9.68 1.24
C GLY A 107 -1.28 8.18 1.58
N PRO A 108 -0.34 7.44 0.98
CA PRO A 108 -0.07 6.04 1.33
C PRO A 108 0.32 5.88 2.81
N ASP A 109 0.21 4.67 3.35
CA ASP A 109 0.67 4.37 4.71
C ASP A 109 2.20 4.51 4.81
N LEU A 110 2.64 5.57 5.50
CA LEU A 110 4.06 5.86 5.77
C LEU A 110 4.46 5.49 7.21
N SER A 111 3.65 4.72 7.93
CA SER A 111 3.90 4.42 9.35
C SER A 111 5.04 3.41 9.58
N ARG A 112 5.39 2.62 8.55
CA ARG A 112 6.37 1.54 8.64
C ARG A 112 7.47 1.71 7.59
N PRO A 113 8.57 2.39 7.91
CA PRO A 113 9.71 2.48 7.01
C PRO A 113 10.40 1.11 6.87
N GLU A 114 10.75 0.74 5.64
CA GLU A 114 11.52 -0.48 5.32
C GLU A 114 13.00 -0.20 5.07
N GLY A 115 13.34 1.03 4.70
CA GLY A 115 14.71 1.41 4.42
C GLY A 115 14.92 2.91 4.47
N VAL A 116 16.16 3.30 4.73
CA VAL A 116 16.59 4.70 4.77
C VAL A 116 17.88 4.82 3.97
N ALA A 117 17.91 5.73 3.00
CA ALA A 117 19.06 6.00 2.16
C ALA A 117 19.43 7.49 2.18
N THR A 118 20.72 7.79 2.08
CA THR A 118 21.22 9.16 1.90
C THR A 118 21.44 9.43 0.42
N VAL A 119 20.93 10.56 -0.08
CA VAL A 119 21.22 11.07 -1.42
C VAL A 119 22.66 11.58 -1.46
N VAL A 120 23.46 11.04 -2.37
CA VAL A 120 24.87 11.39 -2.55
C VAL A 120 25.02 12.40 -3.68
N ALA A 121 24.47 12.07 -4.86
CA ALA A 121 24.57 12.91 -6.05
C ALA A 121 23.24 12.91 -6.80
N PRO A 122 22.39 13.95 -6.62
CA PRO A 122 21.17 14.10 -7.40
C PRO A 122 21.49 14.61 -8.81
N ALA A 123 20.67 14.21 -9.76
CA ALA A 123 20.73 14.66 -11.14
C ALA A 123 19.34 14.64 -11.77
N PHE A 124 19.21 15.32 -12.91
CA PHE A 124 17.98 15.39 -13.67
C PHE A 124 18.28 15.05 -15.13
N GLU A 125 17.50 14.13 -15.68
CA GLU A 125 17.53 13.81 -17.10
C GLU A 125 16.18 14.18 -17.73
N PRO A 126 16.15 14.85 -18.88
CA PRO A 126 14.90 15.23 -19.52
C PRO A 126 13.95 14.07 -19.80
N LEU A 127 14.47 12.86 -20.04
CA LEU A 127 13.69 11.66 -20.38
C LEU A 127 13.21 10.89 -19.15
N THR A 128 14.08 10.66 -18.17
CA THR A 128 13.79 9.82 -17.00
C THR A 128 13.42 10.61 -15.75
N GLY A 129 13.65 11.93 -15.74
CA GLY A 129 13.35 12.82 -14.62
C GLY A 129 14.47 12.85 -13.58
N PHE A 130 14.09 13.03 -12.31
CA PHE A 130 15.05 13.03 -11.22
C PHE A 130 15.58 11.64 -10.95
N HIS A 131 16.89 11.58 -10.76
CA HIS A 131 17.58 10.40 -10.28
C HIS A 131 18.66 10.81 -9.29
N ALA A 132 19.09 9.87 -8.46
CA ALA A 132 20.10 10.13 -7.45
C ALA A 132 20.99 8.92 -7.27
N GLN A 133 22.29 9.14 -7.13
CA GLN A 133 23.13 8.17 -6.44
C GLN A 133 22.76 8.20 -4.96
N VAL A 134 22.51 7.04 -4.38
CA VAL A 134 22.13 6.88 -2.98
C VAL A 134 23.02 5.87 -2.28
N ALA A 135 23.14 6.02 -0.97
CA ALA A 135 23.75 5.03 -0.08
C ALA A 135 22.74 4.62 0.99
N VAL A 136 22.32 3.35 1.00
CA VAL A 136 21.40 2.83 2.02
C VAL A 136 22.12 2.77 3.37
N ARG A 137 21.52 3.40 4.39
CA ARG A 137 22.00 3.47 5.77
C ARG A 137 21.40 2.35 6.61
N GLU A 138 20.10 2.14 6.46
CA GLU A 138 19.33 1.15 7.22
C GLU A 138 18.32 0.47 6.30
N GLY A 139 18.05 -0.81 6.57
CA GLY A 139 17.01 -1.58 5.89
C GLY A 139 17.31 -1.83 4.41
N VAL A 140 16.27 -1.80 3.59
CA VAL A 140 16.31 -2.15 2.17
C VAL A 140 15.54 -1.12 1.35
N LEU A 141 16.12 -0.68 0.23
CA LEU A 141 15.43 0.08 -0.80
C LEU A 141 15.10 -0.86 -1.96
N ARG A 142 13.83 -0.96 -2.35
CA ARG A 142 13.37 -1.87 -3.43
C ARG A 142 12.96 -1.10 -4.67
N PHE A 143 13.08 -1.76 -5.83
CA PHE A 143 12.38 -1.32 -7.03
C PHE A 143 10.87 -1.26 -6.78
N GLY A 144 10.19 -0.23 -7.27
CA GLY A 144 8.76 -0.01 -7.05
C GLY A 144 8.38 0.51 -5.67
N ALA A 145 9.31 0.49 -4.70
CA ALA A 145 9.05 0.99 -3.35
C ALA A 145 8.59 2.45 -3.36
N LEU A 146 7.68 2.76 -2.46
CA LEU A 146 7.31 4.14 -2.20
C LEU A 146 8.39 4.79 -1.33
N CYS A 147 8.76 6.02 -1.62
CA CYS A 147 9.81 6.77 -0.96
C CYS A 147 9.34 8.19 -0.64
N ALA A 148 9.66 8.68 0.56
CA ALA A 148 9.52 10.09 0.93
C ALA A 148 10.90 10.73 1.07
N SER A 149 11.03 11.98 0.61
CA SER A 149 12.23 12.79 0.85
C SER A 149 12.09 13.56 2.15
N SER A 150 13.19 13.66 2.91
CA SER A 150 13.28 14.52 4.09
C SER A 150 13.02 16.02 3.81
N ARG A 151 13.13 16.46 2.55
CA ARG A 151 12.74 17.82 2.14
C ARG A 151 11.22 18.03 2.06
N GLY A 152 10.43 16.97 2.25
CA GLY A 152 8.99 16.99 2.06
C GLY A 152 8.58 16.77 0.60
N GLY A 153 7.34 17.12 0.30
CA GLY A 153 6.69 16.79 -0.97
C GLY A 153 5.89 15.49 -0.90
N GLN A 154 5.23 15.16 -2.01
CA GLN A 154 4.45 13.92 -2.10
C GLN A 154 5.36 12.70 -2.13
N PRO A 155 4.94 11.56 -1.55
CA PRO A 155 5.65 10.30 -1.72
C PRO A 155 5.76 9.92 -3.20
N MET A 156 6.93 9.38 -3.55
CA MET A 156 7.37 9.04 -4.90
C MET A 156 7.60 7.54 -4.99
N ARG A 157 7.60 6.95 -6.18
CA ARG A 157 7.98 5.57 -6.41
C ARG A 157 9.35 5.46 -7.03
N VAL A 158 10.08 4.43 -6.63
CA VAL A 158 11.32 4.02 -7.28
C VAL A 158 10.99 3.42 -8.64
N LEU A 159 11.16 4.22 -9.70
CA LEU A 159 10.94 3.81 -11.09
C LEU A 159 12.05 2.93 -11.64
N GLY A 160 13.20 2.90 -10.98
CA GLY A 160 14.36 2.14 -11.40
C GLY A 160 15.42 2.15 -10.31
N LEU A 161 16.12 1.03 -10.18
CA LEU A 161 17.17 0.84 -9.20
C LEU A 161 18.34 0.14 -9.89
N PHE A 162 19.52 0.76 -9.87
CA PHE A 162 20.67 0.34 -10.68
C PHE A 162 21.96 0.31 -9.85
N GLY A 163 22.56 -0.86 -9.74
CA GLY A 163 23.91 -1.02 -9.21
C GLY A 163 24.96 -0.90 -10.31
N PRO A 164 26.25 -1.03 -9.96
CA PRO A 164 27.35 -1.02 -10.93
C PRO A 164 27.25 -2.11 -12.01
N ALA A 165 26.60 -3.23 -11.69
CA ALA A 165 26.42 -4.37 -12.60
C ALA A 165 25.11 -4.34 -13.40
N GLY A 166 24.27 -3.30 -13.25
CA GLY A 166 22.99 -3.18 -13.93
C GLY A 166 21.79 -3.07 -12.98
N PRO A 167 20.56 -3.36 -13.46
CA PRO A 167 19.34 -3.20 -12.67
C PRO A 167 19.32 -4.14 -11.46
N LEU A 168 18.72 -3.66 -10.37
CA LEU A 168 18.55 -4.38 -9.11
C LEU A 168 17.07 -4.38 -8.73
N ASP A 169 16.63 -5.42 -8.04
CA ASP A 169 15.29 -5.47 -7.42
C ASP A 169 15.34 -4.95 -5.98
N GLU A 170 16.45 -5.14 -5.28
CA GLU A 170 16.68 -4.63 -3.93
C GLU A 170 18.12 -4.11 -3.72
N LEU A 171 18.25 -3.09 -2.88
CA LEU A 171 19.50 -2.48 -2.46
C LEU A 171 19.57 -2.49 -0.93
N ARG A 172 20.56 -3.20 -0.39
CA ARG A 172 20.84 -3.28 1.05
C ARG A 172 21.89 -2.26 1.47
N ALA A 173 21.98 -2.03 2.78
CA ALA A 173 22.97 -1.13 3.37
C ALA A 173 24.41 -1.42 2.90
N GLY A 174 25.19 -0.35 2.72
CA GLY A 174 26.62 -0.43 2.40
C GLY A 174 26.97 -0.53 0.91
N ARG A 175 26.00 -0.53 -0.01
CA ARG A 175 26.26 -0.46 -1.46
C ARG A 175 25.69 0.83 -2.05
N PRO A 176 26.47 1.58 -2.86
CA PRO A 176 25.93 2.68 -3.64
C PRO A 176 25.11 2.17 -4.82
N ALA A 177 24.06 2.88 -5.18
CA ALA A 177 23.28 2.62 -6.39
C ALA A 177 22.69 3.91 -6.94
N THR A 178 22.25 3.89 -8.18
CA THR A 178 21.44 4.93 -8.78
C THR A 178 19.96 4.57 -8.65
N VAL A 179 19.17 5.49 -8.13
CA VAL A 179 17.72 5.39 -7.99
C VAL A 179 17.08 6.36 -8.97
N LEU A 180 16.15 5.88 -9.79
CA LEU A 180 15.30 6.72 -10.62
C LEU A 180 14.01 7.02 -9.85
N LEU A 181 13.77 8.29 -9.56
CA LEU A 181 12.57 8.77 -8.88
C LEU A 181 11.53 9.32 -9.86
N GLY A 182 11.95 9.62 -11.10
CA GLY A 182 11.04 10.08 -12.14
C GLY A 182 10.73 11.56 -12.07
N PHE A 183 9.62 11.94 -12.70
CA PHE A 183 9.04 13.28 -12.61
C PHE A 183 8.05 13.42 -11.45
N GLN A 184 8.13 12.52 -10.47
CA GLN A 184 7.22 12.46 -9.34
C GLN A 184 7.69 13.35 -8.19
N CYS A 185 8.93 13.86 -8.26
CA CYS A 185 9.49 14.76 -7.27
C CYS A 185 8.93 16.17 -7.48
N ASP A 186 7.98 16.57 -6.63
CA ASP A 186 7.55 17.98 -6.56
C ASP A 186 8.69 18.86 -6.05
N VAL A 187 9.53 18.30 -5.17
CA VAL A 187 10.71 18.95 -4.61
C VAL A 187 11.96 18.19 -5.10
N PRO A 188 12.86 18.85 -5.86
CA PRO A 188 14.10 18.22 -6.31
C PRO A 188 14.95 17.71 -5.13
N PRO A 189 15.46 16.48 -5.18
CA PRO A 189 16.37 15.97 -4.15
C PRO A 189 17.72 16.70 -4.21
N LEU A 190 18.33 16.95 -3.05
CA LEU A 190 19.66 17.50 -2.88
C LEU A 190 20.62 16.48 -2.27
N ALA A 191 21.92 16.68 -2.49
CA ALA A 191 22.95 15.91 -1.81
C ALA A 191 22.82 16.10 -0.28
N GLY A 192 22.85 15.00 0.45
CA GLY A 192 22.64 14.95 1.91
C GLY A 192 21.20 14.68 2.33
N ASP A 193 20.22 14.77 1.44
CA ASP A 193 18.84 14.44 1.76
C ASP A 193 18.69 12.97 2.17
N THR A 194 17.72 12.69 3.03
CA THR A 194 17.30 11.32 3.35
C THR A 194 16.10 10.92 2.49
N LEU A 195 16.19 9.74 1.87
CA LEU A 195 15.08 9.03 1.25
C LEU A 195 14.65 7.88 2.16
N THR A 196 13.42 7.94 2.65
CA THR A 196 12.83 6.87 3.45
C THR A 196 11.93 6.03 2.56
N ALA A 197 12.22 4.74 2.44
CA ALA A 197 11.45 3.77 1.71
C ALA A 197 10.38 3.12 2.59
N PHE A 198 9.23 2.85 2.00
CA PHE A 198 8.06 2.24 2.60
C PHE A 198 7.64 1.03 1.75
N PRO A 199 7.00 0.02 2.35
CA PRO A 199 6.54 -1.14 1.61
C PRO A 199 5.63 -0.69 0.47
N ALA A 200 5.90 -1.18 -0.74
CA ALA A 200 4.88 -1.21 -1.76
C ALA A 200 3.79 -2.16 -1.24
N GLY A 201 2.56 -1.68 -1.12
CA GLY A 201 1.46 -2.53 -0.69
C GLY A 201 1.20 -3.61 -1.74
N ASP A 202 1.82 -4.80 -1.58
CA ASP A 202 1.47 -6.03 -2.32
C ASP A 202 0.09 -6.58 -1.93
N ALA A 203 -0.59 -5.87 -1.04
CA ALA A 203 -1.90 -6.17 -0.55
C ALA A 203 -2.92 -5.76 -1.63
N GLY A 204 -3.04 -6.57 -2.68
CA GLY A 204 -4.04 -6.37 -3.72
C GLY A 204 -5.45 -6.35 -3.11
N GLU A 205 -6.25 -5.35 -3.47
CA GLU A 205 -7.67 -5.32 -3.11
C GLU A 205 -8.44 -6.17 -4.13
N GLN A 206 -9.17 -7.18 -3.65
CA GLN A 206 -10.10 -7.91 -4.51
C GLN A 206 -11.46 -7.21 -4.46
N ARG A 207 -11.95 -6.74 -5.61
CA ARG A 207 -13.26 -6.08 -5.70
C ARG A 207 -14.32 -7.17 -5.54
N ALA A 208 -15.08 -7.08 -4.47
CA ALA A 208 -16.12 -8.06 -4.15
C ALA A 208 -17.44 -7.72 -4.87
N GLY A 209 -17.66 -6.47 -5.27
CA GLY A 209 -18.88 -6.10 -5.98
C GLY A 209 -19.12 -4.61 -6.15
N THR A 210 -20.10 -4.26 -7.00
CA THR A 210 -20.63 -2.90 -7.10
C THR A 210 -22.15 -2.88 -6.94
N ALA A 211 -22.69 -1.90 -6.21
CA ALA A 211 -24.12 -1.65 -6.07
C ALA A 211 -24.43 -0.14 -6.17
N VAL A 212 -25.56 0.25 -6.74
CA VAL A 212 -26.00 1.64 -6.89
C VAL A 212 -26.99 1.96 -5.79
N VAL A 213 -26.86 3.12 -5.16
CA VAL A 213 -27.76 3.62 -4.13
C VAL A 213 -29.03 4.19 -4.76
N HIS A 214 -30.20 3.63 -4.42
CA HIS A 214 -31.50 4.12 -4.89
C HIS A 214 -32.24 4.99 -3.87
N GLY A 215 -32.00 4.78 -2.58
CA GLY A 215 -32.62 5.56 -1.52
C GLY A 215 -31.76 5.54 -0.26
N VAL A 216 -31.79 6.62 0.52
CA VAL A 216 -31.00 6.76 1.74
C VAL A 216 -31.93 7.18 2.88
N THR A 217 -31.83 6.49 4.01
CA THR A 217 -32.56 6.76 5.25
C THR A 217 -31.54 6.98 6.37
N GLU A 218 -31.63 8.11 7.07
CA GLU A 218 -30.77 8.41 8.22
C GLU A 218 -31.32 7.76 9.50
N LEU A 219 -30.46 7.10 10.28
CA LEU A 219 -30.84 6.41 11.53
C LEU A 219 -30.62 7.25 12.80
N GLY A 220 -30.29 8.54 12.66
CA GLY A 220 -30.07 9.48 13.77
C GLY A 220 -28.73 9.33 14.52
N THR A 221 -28.07 8.18 14.44
CA THR A 221 -26.76 7.90 15.08
C THR A 221 -25.55 8.34 14.25
N GLY A 222 -25.77 9.00 13.11
CA GLY A 222 -24.73 9.30 12.12
C GLY A 222 -24.43 8.16 11.14
N ALA A 223 -25.09 7.01 11.31
CA ALA A 223 -25.17 5.96 10.31
C ALA A 223 -26.33 6.22 9.33
N GLN A 224 -26.11 5.89 8.07
CA GLN A 224 -27.14 5.87 7.03
C GLN A 224 -27.37 4.45 6.55
N VAL A 225 -28.63 4.18 6.21
CA VAL A 225 -29.06 2.96 5.57
C VAL A 225 -29.46 3.29 4.14
N ALA A 226 -28.85 2.61 3.18
CA ALA A 226 -29.12 2.79 1.77
C ALA A 226 -29.81 1.55 1.20
N ALA A 227 -30.92 1.75 0.48
CA ALA A 227 -31.43 0.76 -0.46
C ALA A 227 -30.54 0.77 -1.69
N VAL A 228 -29.98 -0.38 -2.06
CA VAL A 228 -29.01 -0.51 -3.13
C VAL A 228 -29.40 -1.62 -4.09
N GLU A 229 -29.04 -1.44 -5.36
CA GLU A 229 -29.28 -2.40 -6.44
C GLU A 229 -27.96 -2.76 -7.12
N VAL A 230 -27.75 -4.05 -7.40
CA VAL A 230 -26.59 -4.49 -8.18
C VAL A 230 -26.95 -4.40 -9.65
N PRO A 231 -26.21 -3.62 -10.47
CA PRO A 231 -26.49 -3.47 -11.89
C PRO A 231 -26.52 -4.81 -12.62
N GLU A 232 -27.39 -4.92 -13.62
CA GLU A 232 -27.49 -6.13 -14.45
C GLU A 232 -26.12 -6.53 -15.04
N GLY A 233 -25.87 -7.84 -15.07
CA GLY A 233 -24.61 -8.40 -15.56
C GLY A 233 -23.42 -8.24 -14.61
N ARG A 234 -23.57 -7.57 -13.46
CA ARG A 234 -22.56 -7.52 -12.41
C ARG A 234 -22.93 -8.47 -11.28
N SER A 235 -21.92 -9.09 -10.68
CA SER A 235 -22.06 -9.71 -9.38
C SER A 235 -21.58 -8.74 -8.32
N ALA A 236 -22.22 -8.80 -7.15
CA ALA A 236 -21.66 -8.18 -5.97
C ALA A 236 -21.76 -9.13 -4.80
N ALA A 237 -20.73 -9.17 -3.96
CA ALA A 237 -20.69 -9.84 -2.68
C ALA A 237 -20.42 -8.78 -1.61
N PHE A 238 -21.46 -8.45 -0.84
CA PHE A 238 -21.35 -7.59 0.32
C PHE A 238 -21.47 -8.46 1.57
N THR A 239 -20.56 -8.31 2.52
CA THR A 239 -20.59 -8.99 3.82
C THR A 239 -20.43 -7.94 4.90
N VAL A 240 -21.10 -8.12 6.04
CA VAL A 240 -20.88 -7.22 7.20
C VAL A 240 -19.39 -7.21 7.56
N GLY A 241 -18.82 -6.02 7.71
CA GLY A 241 -17.39 -5.79 7.96
C GLY A 241 -16.54 -5.57 6.72
N ILE A 242 -17.03 -5.87 5.50
CA ILE A 242 -16.26 -5.62 4.27
C ILE A 242 -16.03 -4.11 4.08
N GLY A 243 -14.87 -3.75 3.52
CA GLY A 243 -14.56 -2.38 3.15
C GLY A 243 -15.38 -1.94 1.94
N VAL A 244 -15.90 -0.72 1.97
CA VAL A 244 -16.66 -0.11 0.88
C VAL A 244 -16.10 1.26 0.55
N ARG A 245 -16.04 1.52 -0.76
CA ARG A 245 -15.77 2.83 -1.35
C ARG A 245 -17.05 3.39 -1.93
N VAL A 246 -17.34 4.66 -1.64
CA VAL A 246 -18.51 5.38 -2.15
C VAL A 246 -18.05 6.25 -3.32
N LEU A 247 -18.59 6.00 -4.50
CA LEU A 247 -18.29 6.73 -5.72
C LEU A 247 -19.50 7.58 -6.12
N ARG A 248 -19.31 8.86 -6.40
CA ARG A 248 -20.35 9.75 -6.90
C ARG A 248 -20.14 10.03 -8.39
N PRO A 249 -21.10 9.71 -9.27
CA PRO A 249 -21.01 10.07 -10.68
C PRO A 249 -20.92 11.59 -10.87
N ILE A 250 -20.06 12.04 -11.78
CA ILE A 250 -19.94 13.43 -12.23
C ILE A 250 -20.18 13.48 -13.74
N GLY A 251 -21.31 14.07 -14.15
CA GLY A 251 -21.64 14.36 -15.55
C GLY A 251 -22.94 13.72 -16.03
N THR A 252 -23.40 14.14 -17.21
CA THR A 252 -24.69 13.72 -17.81
C THR A 252 -24.54 12.89 -19.10
N THR A 253 -23.30 12.55 -19.52
CA THR A 253 -23.03 11.87 -20.80
C THR A 253 -21.82 10.93 -20.70
N PHE A 254 -21.89 9.79 -21.43
CA PHE A 254 -20.91 8.77 -21.91
C PHE A 254 -19.48 8.62 -21.33
N ASN A 255 -18.90 9.61 -20.65
CA ASN A 255 -17.66 9.49 -19.89
C ASN A 255 -18.01 9.41 -18.40
N GLU A 256 -18.26 8.20 -17.90
CA GLU A 256 -18.54 7.93 -16.49
C GLU A 256 -17.35 8.31 -15.58
N ARG A 257 -17.26 9.60 -15.26
CA ARG A 257 -16.35 10.09 -14.22
C ARG A 257 -17.02 9.86 -12.88
N HIS A 258 -16.26 9.33 -11.95
CA HIS A 258 -16.69 9.15 -10.58
C HIS A 258 -15.73 9.90 -9.66
N THR A 259 -16.27 10.53 -8.63
CA THR A 259 -15.49 11.03 -7.50
C THR A 259 -15.77 10.14 -6.31
N VAL A 260 -14.73 9.48 -5.80
CA VAL A 260 -14.77 8.80 -4.52
C VAL A 260 -15.10 9.84 -3.45
N ILE A 261 -16.14 9.63 -2.67
CA ILE A 261 -16.57 10.51 -1.57
C ILE A 261 -15.97 10.04 -0.24
N ALA A 262 -15.88 8.72 -0.09
CA ALA A 262 -15.30 8.05 1.06
C ALA A 262 -14.75 6.68 0.64
N SER A 263 -13.72 6.20 1.33
CA SER A 263 -13.14 4.88 1.13
C SER A 263 -12.86 4.25 2.50
N GLY A 264 -12.77 2.91 2.55
CA GLY A 264 -12.51 2.17 3.79
C GLY A 264 -13.69 2.16 4.75
N LEU A 265 -14.90 2.46 4.30
CA LEU A 265 -16.09 2.42 5.14
C LEU A 265 -16.50 0.97 5.37
N PRO A 266 -16.55 0.47 6.62
CA PRO A 266 -17.01 -0.88 6.87
C PRO A 266 -18.53 -0.96 6.67
N VAL A 267 -19.00 -2.06 6.06
CA VAL A 267 -20.42 -2.40 6.07
C VAL A 267 -20.84 -2.75 7.50
N LEU A 268 -21.72 -1.95 8.09
CA LEU A 268 -22.16 -2.15 9.48
C LEU A 268 -23.33 -3.13 9.58
N SER A 269 -24.19 -3.13 8.57
CA SER A 269 -25.36 -4.01 8.53
C SER A 269 -25.79 -4.29 7.10
N LEU A 270 -26.39 -5.45 6.87
CA LEU A 270 -27.08 -5.79 5.62
C LEU A 270 -28.48 -6.30 5.96
N ALA A 271 -29.44 -5.96 5.11
CA ALA A 271 -30.78 -6.51 5.19
C ALA A 271 -31.34 -6.80 3.80
N ARG A 272 -32.15 -7.85 3.69
CA ARG A 272 -32.92 -8.20 2.49
C ARG A 272 -34.37 -8.37 2.91
N ASP A 273 -35.28 -7.71 2.18
CA ASP A 273 -36.73 -7.76 2.45
C ASP A 273 -37.08 -7.46 3.92
N GLY A 274 -36.34 -6.51 4.53
CA GLY A 274 -36.48 -6.12 5.93
C GLY A 274 -35.84 -7.07 6.95
N ILE A 275 -35.24 -8.18 6.52
CA ILE A 275 -34.60 -9.18 7.39
C ILE A 275 -33.08 -8.96 7.37
N ALA A 276 -32.46 -8.85 8.55
CA ALA A 276 -31.02 -8.73 8.67
C ALA A 276 -30.29 -9.99 8.16
N VAL A 277 -29.23 -9.80 7.39
CA VAL A 277 -28.40 -10.88 6.83
C VAL A 277 -26.92 -10.57 7.05
N ALA A 278 -26.09 -11.61 7.16
CA ALA A 278 -24.63 -11.44 7.30
C ALA A 278 -23.95 -11.12 5.95
N SER A 279 -24.53 -11.56 4.84
CA SER A 279 -24.03 -11.33 3.49
C SER A 279 -25.16 -11.23 2.46
N SER A 280 -24.87 -10.55 1.36
CA SER A 280 -25.72 -10.45 0.18
C SER A 280 -24.87 -10.64 -1.07
N ALA A 281 -25.30 -11.57 -1.94
CA ALA A 281 -24.61 -11.88 -3.19
C ALA A 281 -25.55 -11.85 -4.41
N GLY A 282 -24.99 -11.50 -5.58
CA GLY A 282 -25.65 -11.56 -6.90
C GLY A 282 -26.38 -10.29 -7.32
N SER A 283 -27.14 -10.35 -8.42
CA SER A 283 -27.86 -9.21 -9.03
C SER A 283 -29.23 -9.00 -8.36
N ARG A 284 -29.29 -8.33 -7.20
CA ARG A 284 -30.55 -8.09 -6.46
C ARG A 284 -30.53 -6.78 -5.67
N VAL A 285 -31.72 -6.29 -5.32
CA VAL A 285 -31.89 -5.18 -4.37
C VAL A 285 -31.68 -5.67 -2.93
N PHE A 286 -30.98 -4.88 -2.14
CA PHE A 286 -30.82 -5.10 -0.70
C PHE A 286 -30.56 -3.77 0.01
N THR A 287 -30.46 -3.81 1.33
CA THR A 287 -30.25 -2.65 2.17
C THR A 287 -28.89 -2.77 2.86
N VAL A 288 -28.10 -1.69 2.84
CA VAL A 288 -26.76 -1.63 3.44
C VAL A 288 -26.67 -0.46 4.42
N GLY A 289 -26.17 -0.73 5.62
CA GLY A 289 -25.87 0.29 6.63
C GLY A 289 -24.40 0.65 6.60
N LEU A 290 -24.09 1.94 6.48
CA LEU A 290 -22.73 2.48 6.50
C LEU A 290 -22.60 3.58 7.55
N GLY A 291 -21.41 3.65 8.16
CA GLY A 291 -21.07 4.68 9.16
C GLY A 291 -20.72 6.03 8.54
N THR A 292 -21.53 6.53 7.62
CA THR A 292 -21.34 7.83 6.98
C THR A 292 -22.68 8.55 6.81
N ARG A 293 -22.64 9.89 6.84
CA ARG A 293 -23.77 10.77 6.50
C ARG A 293 -23.74 11.28 5.07
N GLU A 294 -22.73 10.90 4.30
CA GLU A 294 -22.45 11.50 3.00
C GLU A 294 -23.07 10.76 1.81
N LEU A 295 -23.81 9.65 2.04
CA LEU A 295 -24.45 8.89 0.96
C LEU A 295 -25.58 9.70 0.33
N ARG A 296 -25.68 9.60 -0.99
CA ARG A 296 -26.76 10.16 -1.80
C ARG A 296 -27.29 9.11 -2.76
N GLN A 297 -28.52 9.33 -3.21
CA GLN A 297 -29.07 8.59 -4.34
C GLN A 297 -28.14 8.72 -5.55
N ASN A 298 -28.00 7.62 -6.30
CA ASN A 298 -27.10 7.40 -7.42
C ASN A 298 -25.61 7.33 -7.09
N ASP A 299 -25.21 7.36 -5.81
CA ASP A 299 -23.85 6.96 -5.45
C ASP A 299 -23.67 5.46 -5.77
N VAL A 300 -22.48 5.07 -6.20
CA VAL A 300 -22.08 3.68 -6.44
C VAL A 300 -21.21 3.22 -5.28
N LEU A 301 -21.65 2.16 -4.62
CA LEU A 301 -20.88 1.45 -3.60
C LEU A 301 -20.04 0.38 -4.27
N GLU A 302 -18.76 0.42 -4.01
CA GLU A 302 -17.80 -0.59 -4.44
C GLU A 302 -17.28 -1.33 -3.20
N ALA A 303 -17.67 -2.58 -3.05
CA ALA A 303 -17.19 -3.45 -1.99
C ALA A 303 -15.86 -4.08 -2.40
N TYR A 304 -14.91 -4.11 -1.47
CA TYR A 304 -13.60 -4.71 -1.68
C TYR A 304 -13.10 -5.37 -0.41
N GLU A 305 -12.45 -6.52 -0.59
CA GLU A 305 -11.81 -7.23 0.49
C GLU A 305 -10.47 -6.58 0.79
N LEU A 306 -10.35 -5.98 1.97
CA LEU A 306 -9.07 -5.53 2.47
C LEU A 306 -8.24 -6.78 2.78
N PRO A 307 -7.04 -6.92 2.21
CA PRO A 307 -6.15 -8.00 2.61
C PRO A 307 -5.93 -7.92 4.11
N LEU A 308 -6.22 -9.03 4.80
CA LEU A 308 -5.88 -9.21 6.20
C LEU A 308 -4.40 -8.82 6.35
N ALA A 309 -4.12 -7.81 7.17
CA ALA A 309 -2.74 -7.46 7.50
C ALA A 309 -2.02 -8.76 7.87
N PRO A 310 -0.81 -9.02 7.32
CA PRO A 310 -0.10 -10.25 7.63
C PRO A 310 -0.07 -10.39 9.15
N PRO A 311 -0.40 -11.58 9.69
CA PRO A 311 -0.42 -11.77 11.13
C PRO A 311 0.90 -11.24 11.68
N PRO A 312 0.89 -10.49 12.80
CA PRO A 312 2.13 -10.02 13.40
C PRO A 312 3.09 -11.20 13.47
N ALA A 313 4.33 -11.02 12.99
CA ALA A 313 5.33 -12.07 12.95
C ALA A 313 5.31 -12.83 14.29
N PRO A 314 5.30 -14.17 14.28
CA PRO A 314 5.05 -14.95 15.48
C PRO A 314 6.03 -14.50 16.56
N SER A 315 5.49 -13.88 17.61
CA SER A 315 6.28 -13.42 18.74
C SER A 315 6.81 -14.63 19.50
N VAL A 316 8.10 -14.67 19.76
CA VAL A 316 8.76 -15.76 20.47
C VAL A 316 8.38 -15.68 21.95
N ASP A 317 7.66 -16.66 22.48
CA ASP A 317 7.35 -16.72 23.91
C ASP A 317 8.61 -17.17 24.68
N VAL A 318 9.17 -16.27 25.48
CA VAL A 318 10.43 -16.50 26.22
C VAL A 318 10.34 -17.69 27.19
N ASN A 319 9.13 -18.06 27.61
CA ASN A 319 8.89 -19.13 28.56
C ASN A 319 8.79 -20.53 27.91
N VAL A 320 8.63 -20.62 26.59
CA VAL A 320 8.52 -21.92 25.89
C VAL A 320 9.49 -22.08 24.73
N ALA A 321 10.05 -20.97 24.22
CA ALA A 321 10.96 -20.97 23.09
C ALA A 321 12.20 -21.85 23.27
N SER A 322 12.67 -22.42 22.17
CA SER A 322 13.93 -23.16 22.14
C SER A 322 15.13 -22.19 22.17
N GLU A 323 16.32 -22.69 22.52
CA GLU A 323 17.54 -21.89 22.54
C GLU A 323 17.86 -21.25 21.16
N PRO A 324 17.74 -21.97 20.01
CA PRO A 324 17.87 -21.35 18.69
C PRO A 324 16.87 -20.23 18.43
N ASP A 325 15.61 -20.39 18.86
CA ASP A 325 14.57 -19.37 18.67
C ASP A 325 14.86 -18.11 19.49
N LEU A 326 15.37 -18.28 20.71
CA LEU A 326 15.82 -17.18 21.57
C LEU A 326 17.05 -16.47 21.00
N ALA A 327 18.00 -17.22 20.42
CA ALA A 327 19.19 -16.65 19.78
C ALA A 327 18.84 -15.80 18.54
N GLY A 328 17.67 -16.01 17.94
CA GLY A 328 17.15 -15.19 16.83
C GLY A 328 16.57 -13.83 17.23
N LEU A 329 16.45 -13.53 18.53
CA LEU A 329 15.87 -12.27 19.01
C LEU A 329 16.89 -11.10 19.03
N PRO A 330 16.45 -9.84 18.90
CA PRO A 330 17.34 -8.68 18.94
C PRO A 330 18.13 -8.60 20.26
N GLY A 331 19.45 -8.44 20.19
CA GLY A 331 20.33 -8.37 21.36
C GLY A 331 20.65 -9.73 22.01
N MET A 332 20.15 -10.83 21.43
CA MET A 332 20.46 -12.19 21.89
C MET A 332 21.66 -12.76 21.14
N THR A 333 22.64 -13.23 21.91
CA THR A 333 23.72 -14.08 21.42
C THR A 333 23.43 -15.53 21.80
N PRO A 334 24.05 -16.54 21.16
CA PRO A 334 23.90 -17.94 21.57
C PRO A 334 24.18 -18.15 23.07
N GLU A 335 25.18 -17.46 23.63
CA GLU A 335 25.53 -17.56 25.06
C GLU A 335 24.43 -16.99 25.96
N ARG A 336 23.81 -15.87 25.56
CA ARG A 336 22.65 -15.28 26.27
C ARG A 336 21.42 -16.16 26.15
N ALA A 337 21.21 -16.82 25.01
CA ALA A 337 20.11 -17.77 24.80
C ALA A 337 20.25 -19.01 25.69
N ALA A 338 21.46 -19.59 25.77
CA ALA A 338 21.75 -20.69 26.68
C ALA A 338 21.52 -20.28 28.15
N SER A 339 22.01 -19.10 28.54
CA SER A 339 21.82 -18.54 29.88
C SER A 339 20.34 -18.31 30.21
N ALA A 340 19.57 -17.83 29.24
CA ALA A 340 18.13 -17.61 29.38
C ALA A 340 17.35 -18.91 29.64
N VAL A 341 17.67 -19.99 28.92
CA VAL A 341 17.03 -21.30 29.12
C VAL A 341 17.35 -21.86 30.50
N GLU A 342 18.57 -21.68 30.99
CA GLU A 342 18.97 -22.10 32.34
C GLU A 342 18.27 -21.28 33.43
N LEU A 343 18.24 -19.95 33.29
CA LEU A 343 17.52 -19.06 34.22
C LEU A 343 16.03 -19.37 34.26
N ARG A 344 15.41 -19.62 33.10
CA ARG A 344 14.02 -20.05 32.98
C ARG A 344 13.75 -21.32 33.78
N ARG A 345 14.61 -22.34 33.64
CA ARG A 345 14.48 -23.61 34.38
C ARG A 345 14.61 -23.43 35.88
N ARG A 346 15.52 -22.55 36.33
CA ARG A 346 15.75 -22.29 37.76
C ARG A 346 14.63 -21.48 38.42
N GLN A 347 14.09 -20.49 37.71
CA GLN A 347 13.15 -19.51 38.29
C GLN A 347 11.68 -19.84 38.00
N GLY A 348 11.41 -20.84 37.15
CA GLY A 348 10.07 -21.25 36.76
C GLY A 348 9.44 -20.41 35.66
N GLY A 349 10.24 -19.59 34.97
CA GLY A 349 9.78 -18.67 33.92
C GLY A 349 9.98 -17.20 34.28
N PHE A 350 9.66 -16.34 33.32
CA PHE A 350 9.72 -14.88 33.44
C PHE A 350 8.30 -14.29 33.44
N PRO A 351 7.98 -13.36 34.35
CA PRO A 351 6.65 -12.76 34.44
C PRO A 351 6.36 -11.76 33.31
N SER A 352 7.40 -11.25 32.65
CA SER A 352 7.28 -10.35 31.50
C SER A 352 8.53 -10.37 30.63
N VAL A 353 8.43 -9.78 29.44
CA VAL A 353 9.56 -9.61 28.50
C VAL A 353 10.62 -8.66 29.08
N GLU A 354 10.22 -7.69 29.89
CA GLU A 354 11.14 -6.80 30.62
C GLU A 354 11.92 -7.56 31.69
N ALA A 355 11.24 -8.38 32.49
CA ALA A 355 11.90 -9.19 33.52
C ALA A 355 12.90 -10.16 32.88
N PHE A 356 12.54 -10.77 31.74
CA PHE A 356 13.45 -11.55 30.92
C PHE A 356 14.66 -10.70 30.49
N GLY A 357 14.43 -9.56 29.82
CA GLY A 357 15.50 -8.73 29.28
C GLY A 357 16.49 -8.23 30.34
N VAL A 358 15.99 -7.86 31.52
CA VAL A 358 16.83 -7.50 32.68
C VAL A 358 17.64 -8.71 33.17
N ALA A 359 17.02 -9.88 33.28
CA ALA A 359 17.68 -11.08 33.81
C ALA A 359 18.87 -11.56 32.96
N ILE A 360 18.85 -11.29 31.65
CA ILE A 360 19.92 -11.65 30.71
C ILE A 360 20.87 -10.48 30.39
N GLY A 361 20.70 -9.33 31.06
CA GLY A 361 21.60 -8.18 30.94
C GLY A 361 21.43 -7.33 29.68
N LEU A 362 20.22 -7.27 29.11
CA LEU A 362 19.91 -6.33 28.01
C LEU A 362 19.82 -4.89 28.52
N GLN A 363 20.26 -3.96 27.69
CA GLN A 363 20.11 -2.52 27.94
C GLN A 363 18.65 -2.07 27.68
N PRO A 364 18.19 -0.97 28.28
CA PRO A 364 16.80 -0.51 28.15
C PRO A 364 16.30 -0.37 26.70
N HIS A 365 17.13 0.13 25.80
CA HIS A 365 16.77 0.27 24.38
C HIS A 365 16.70 -1.09 23.66
N GLU A 366 17.47 -2.08 24.09
CA GLU A 366 17.39 -3.46 23.57
C GLU A 366 16.10 -4.14 24.04
N ILE A 367 15.68 -3.92 25.29
CA ILE A 367 14.40 -4.42 25.85
C ILE A 367 13.22 -3.84 25.07
N VAL A 368 13.28 -2.55 24.70
CA VAL A 368 12.25 -1.92 23.85
C VAL A 368 12.13 -2.60 22.48
N ARG A 369 13.26 -2.94 21.85
CA ARG A 369 13.27 -3.68 20.56
C ARG A 369 12.76 -5.11 20.72
N LEU A 370 13.01 -5.73 21.87
CA LEU A 370 12.57 -7.08 22.20
C LEU A 370 11.04 -7.21 22.31
N ARG A 371 10.35 -6.18 22.84
CA ARG A 371 8.87 -6.16 22.97
C ARG A 371 8.12 -6.39 21.66
N GLY A 372 8.70 -5.98 20.53
CA GLY A 372 8.09 -6.18 19.21
C GLY A 372 8.27 -7.59 18.63
N ARG A 373 9.02 -8.47 19.31
CA ARG A 373 9.43 -9.80 18.81
C ARG A 373 9.24 -10.93 19.83
N ALA A 374 8.98 -10.62 21.09
CA ALA A 374 8.85 -11.61 22.15
C ALA A 374 7.59 -11.41 23.01
N THR A 375 7.09 -12.48 23.62
CA THR A 375 6.01 -12.45 24.62
C THR A 375 6.43 -13.21 25.87
N GLY A 376 5.75 -12.96 27.00
CA GLY A 376 5.86 -13.78 28.20
C GLY A 376 4.54 -14.51 28.43
N GLY A 377 4.51 -15.81 28.16
CA GLY A 377 3.35 -16.65 28.48
C GLY A 377 3.03 -16.65 29.99
N ARG A 378 1.77 -16.96 30.36
CA ARG A 378 1.33 -17.00 31.78
C ARG A 378 2.16 -18.01 32.59
N VAL A 379 3.03 -17.50 33.46
CA VAL A 379 3.72 -18.30 34.48
C VAL A 379 2.83 -18.39 35.72
N THR A 380 2.40 -19.59 36.09
CA THR A 380 1.79 -19.84 37.41
C THR A 380 2.90 -19.89 38.46
N PHE A 381 3.14 -18.79 39.16
CA PHE A 381 3.99 -18.82 40.34
C PHE A 381 3.32 -19.65 41.43
N ARG A 382 4.02 -20.64 41.98
CA ARG A 382 3.63 -21.24 43.26
C ARG A 382 3.82 -20.16 44.33
N GLU A 383 2.74 -19.74 44.98
CA GLU A 383 2.78 -18.84 46.14
C GLU A 383 3.80 -19.36 47.15
N THR A 384 4.96 -18.72 47.22
CA THR A 384 5.87 -18.89 48.35
C THR A 384 5.29 -18.07 49.50
N GLY A 385 4.67 -18.76 50.45
CA GLY A 385 4.18 -18.19 51.69
C GLY A 385 5.32 -17.53 52.47
N VAL A 386 5.52 -16.24 52.24
CA VAL A 386 6.27 -15.36 53.12
C VAL A 386 5.25 -14.39 53.71
N ARG A 387 4.91 -14.63 54.98
CA ARG A 387 4.14 -13.69 55.79
C ARG A 387 4.91 -12.37 55.82
N GLN A 388 4.28 -11.34 55.30
CA GLN A 388 4.66 -9.95 55.52
C GLN A 388 4.68 -9.73 57.04
N LEU A 389 5.84 -9.36 57.59
CA LEU A 389 5.94 -8.87 58.96
C LEU A 389 5.25 -7.50 58.99
N ASP A 390 4.18 -7.42 59.77
CA ASP A 390 3.52 -6.17 60.11
C ASP A 390 4.49 -5.24 60.86
N ILE A 391 4.51 -3.96 60.46
CA ILE A 391 4.87 -2.83 61.34
C ILE A 391 3.55 -2.18 61.75
#